data_AF-A0A1F6SDU0-F1
#
_entry.id   AF-A0A1F6SDU0-F1
#
_cell.length_a   1.000
_cell.length_b   1.000
_cell.length_c   1.000
_cell.angle_alpha   90.00
_cell.angle_beta   90.00
_cell.angle_gamma   90.00
#
_symmetry.space_group_name_H-M   'P 1'
#
loop_
_entity.id
_entity.type
_entity.pdbx_description
1 polymer ?
#
loop_
_entity_poly.entity_id
_entity_poly.type
_entity_poly.pdbx_seq_one_letter_code
_entity_poly.pdbx_strand_id
1 'polypeptide(L)'
;MISRSAHLFFLGLFLFSFVLTALPLPVTAAGVIPCGRSVDDSSTPTVNETDRCTICHIIVGGQWIIKWGLQVMTYAAIAVIVAMAIFYIVSTGNEGMMTIAKGGITASLVGFAIMLGAWLIINTVLNIMVVNDTDSENPLFGLRRNGTFSFTCDTSSLAGSAQSTGAAPSTGGRSVTSGGAAPTESAAPGGSPAPGGAVCTDPGAFKASLTSGGKVCDGIPCGKSKCSFNSQVESAILENSGAFDSRFIKALICQESNGNATATNPVGSSPSCGLMQVNVNEVSGNTSCRGPVKNLFDPATNIQEGVRVFQRKIGQVNPASFGNLMTQEQMALAAYNCCDNGDNPNAQSVSCSPNPPDSWPNVTKWACPIAPGSGASNMCTVKSYACSITACISQY
;
A
#
# COMPACT_ATOMS: atom_id res chain seq x y z
N MET A 1 33.43 45.43 41.17
CA MET A 1 34.44 44.95 40.20
C MET A 1 34.00 43.59 39.69
N ILE A 2 33.26 43.55 38.57
CA ILE A 2 32.95 42.30 37.89
C ILE A 2 34.28 41.81 37.29
N SER A 3 34.80 40.70 37.81
CA SER A 3 36.08 40.12 37.38
C SER A 3 36.10 39.96 35.85
N ARG A 4 37.23 40.26 35.20
CA ARG A 4 37.45 40.03 33.76
C ARG A 4 37.05 38.61 33.32
N SER A 5 37.09 37.65 34.24
CA SER A 5 36.63 36.27 34.03
C SER A 5 35.12 36.15 33.76
N ALA A 6 34.29 37.01 34.36
CA ALA A 6 32.84 37.00 34.13
C ALA A 6 32.49 37.53 32.73
N HIS A 7 33.20 38.55 32.22
CA HIS A 7 32.99 39.05 30.86
C HIS A 7 33.37 38.01 29.79
N LEU A 8 34.48 37.28 29.98
CA LEU A 8 34.86 36.19 29.07
C LEU A 8 33.86 35.04 29.10
N PHE A 9 33.27 34.75 30.26
CA PHE A 9 32.25 33.71 30.40
C PHE A 9 30.94 34.09 29.71
N PHE A 10 30.45 35.33 29.90
CA PHE A 10 29.25 35.82 29.21
C PHE A 10 29.44 35.92 27.70
N LEU A 11 30.63 36.34 27.23
CA LEU A 11 30.93 36.40 25.80
C LEU A 11 31.00 34.99 25.17
N GLY A 12 31.57 34.01 25.90
CA GLY A 12 31.59 32.60 25.49
C GLY A 12 30.19 31.97 25.43
N LEU A 13 29.31 32.29 26.38
CA LEU A 13 27.94 31.78 26.42
C LEU A 13 27.06 32.39 25.32
N PHE A 14 27.30 33.67 25.00
CA PHE A 14 26.66 34.35 23.87
C PHE A 14 27.15 33.79 22.53
N LEU A 15 28.46 33.54 22.38
CA LEU A 15 29.03 32.91 21.19
C LEU A 15 28.56 31.46 21.03
N PHE A 16 28.45 30.67 22.09
CA PHE A 16 27.93 29.30 22.03
C PHE A 16 26.44 29.27 21.65
N SER A 17 25.63 30.17 22.21
CA SER A 17 24.21 30.31 21.86
C SER A 17 24.01 30.81 20.42
N PHE A 18 24.88 31.69 19.93
CA PHE A 18 24.88 32.16 18.54
C PHE A 18 25.32 31.06 17.56
N VAL A 19 26.36 30.28 17.90
CA VAL A 19 26.81 29.14 17.09
C VAL A 19 25.77 28.02 17.03
N LEU A 20 25.03 27.77 18.12
CA LEU A 20 23.96 26.77 18.14
C LEU A 20 22.71 27.18 17.34
N THR A 21 22.48 28.48 17.14
CA THR A 21 21.34 29.04 16.38
C THR A 21 21.69 29.41 14.93
N ALA A 22 22.97 29.64 14.64
CA ALA A 22 23.47 29.96 13.30
C ALA A 22 23.91 28.73 12.49
N LEU A 23 23.96 27.54 13.09
CA LEU A 23 24.08 26.30 12.33
C LEU A 23 22.79 26.12 11.52
N PRO A 24 22.86 26.04 10.17
CA PRO A 24 21.71 25.72 9.36
C PRO A 24 21.31 24.28 9.72
N LEU A 25 20.34 24.14 10.61
CA LEU A 25 19.58 22.91 10.69
C LEU A 25 19.01 22.71 9.29
N PRO A 26 19.23 21.56 8.63
CA PRO A 26 18.57 21.28 7.37
C PRO A 26 17.06 21.26 7.64
N VAL A 27 16.40 22.39 7.47
CA VAL A 27 14.95 22.48 7.38
C VAL A 27 14.65 22.05 5.96
N THR A 28 14.70 20.73 5.73
CA THR A 28 14.09 20.15 4.55
C THR A 28 12.61 20.48 4.63
N ALA A 29 12.17 21.40 3.77
CA ALA A 29 10.78 21.79 3.63
C ALA A 29 9.97 20.66 2.96
N ALA A 30 9.91 19.52 3.63
CA ALA A 30 8.86 18.54 3.41
C ALA A 30 7.55 19.21 3.86
N GLY A 31 6.51 19.15 3.02
CA GLY A 31 5.21 19.67 3.40
C GLY A 31 4.77 19.04 4.71
N VAL A 32 4.30 19.86 5.66
CA VAL A 32 3.77 19.40 6.96
C VAL A 32 2.69 18.33 6.80
N ILE A 33 2.00 18.37 5.66
CA ILE A 33 1.09 17.33 5.20
C ILE A 33 1.72 16.71 3.94
N PRO A 34 2.14 15.43 3.98
CA PRO A 34 2.85 14.80 2.88
C PRO A 34 1.88 14.23 1.83
N CYS A 35 1.02 15.08 1.28
CA CYS A 35 0.06 14.73 0.23
C CYS A 35 -0.37 15.98 -0.55
N GLY A 36 -0.94 15.78 -1.75
CA GLY A 36 -1.48 16.88 -2.57
C GLY A 36 -0.44 17.72 -3.32
N ARG A 37 0.81 17.25 -3.43
CA ARG A 37 1.81 17.85 -4.33
C ARG A 37 1.58 17.34 -5.76
N SER A 38 1.94 18.13 -6.76
CA SER A 38 1.82 17.75 -8.18
C SER A 38 2.95 16.87 -8.68
N VAL A 39 4.00 16.69 -7.87
CA VAL A 39 5.20 15.92 -8.18
C VAL A 39 5.66 15.23 -6.89
N ASP A 40 6.01 13.95 -7.00
CA ASP A 40 6.59 13.14 -5.93
C ASP A 40 8.06 13.53 -5.67
N ASP A 41 8.41 13.75 -4.41
CA ASP A 41 9.77 14.06 -4.00
C ASP A 41 10.56 12.76 -3.80
N SER A 42 11.59 12.55 -4.61
CA SER A 42 12.46 11.36 -4.52
C SER A 42 13.19 11.20 -3.17
N SER A 43 13.17 12.22 -2.31
CA SER A 43 13.78 12.19 -0.97
C SER A 43 12.90 11.57 0.12
N THR A 44 11.63 11.27 -0.16
CA THR A 44 10.65 10.68 0.77
C THR A 44 10.11 9.33 0.24
N PRO A 45 10.97 8.30 0.08
CA PRO A 45 10.62 7.04 -0.58
C PRO A 45 9.51 6.22 0.12
N THR A 46 9.09 6.61 1.32
CA THR A 46 8.03 5.95 2.09
C THR A 46 6.64 6.57 1.93
N VAL A 47 6.52 7.76 1.31
CA VAL A 47 5.23 8.46 1.15
C VAL A 47 5.15 9.07 -0.24
N ASN A 48 4.13 8.73 -1.01
CA ASN A 48 3.90 9.33 -2.32
C ASN A 48 3.14 10.65 -2.14
N GLU A 49 3.80 11.79 -2.36
CA GLU A 49 3.15 13.10 -2.12
C GLU A 49 2.18 13.51 -3.22
N THR A 50 2.12 12.75 -4.31
CA THR A 50 1.15 12.93 -5.41
C THR A 50 -0.23 12.37 -5.06
N ASP A 51 -0.34 11.59 -3.98
CA ASP A 51 -1.59 10.97 -3.57
C ASP A 51 -2.57 11.99 -2.96
N ARG A 52 -3.88 11.69 -3.08
CA ARG A 52 -4.94 12.51 -2.48
C ARG A 52 -4.86 12.47 -0.96
N CYS A 53 -4.98 13.63 -0.34
CA CYS A 53 -4.91 13.75 1.11
C CYS A 53 -6.05 13.01 1.83
N THR A 54 -5.68 12.02 2.63
CA THR A 54 -6.56 11.33 3.57
C THR A 54 -6.36 11.84 5.00
N ILE A 55 -7.31 11.57 5.89
CA ILE A 55 -7.20 11.89 7.33
C ILE A 55 -5.92 11.29 7.96
N CYS A 56 -5.47 10.11 7.50
CA CYS A 56 -4.20 9.52 7.95
C CYS A 56 -2.98 10.42 7.69
N HIS A 57 -2.91 11.09 6.54
CA HIS A 57 -1.79 11.99 6.22
C HIS A 57 -1.76 13.22 7.14
N ILE A 58 -2.93 13.70 7.58
CA ILE A 58 -3.03 14.82 8.53
C ILE A 58 -2.59 14.38 9.93
N ILE A 59 -2.97 13.17 10.36
CA ILE A 59 -2.60 12.64 11.68
C ILE A 59 -1.09 12.32 11.75
N VAL A 60 -0.53 11.70 10.70
CA VAL A 60 0.91 11.42 10.60
C VAL A 60 1.70 12.73 10.54
N GLY A 61 1.24 13.73 9.79
CA GLY A 61 1.82 15.07 9.78
C GLY A 61 1.82 15.72 11.16
N GLY A 62 0.72 15.63 11.89
CA GLY A 62 0.62 16.12 13.27
C GLY A 62 1.63 15.46 14.22
N GLN A 63 1.85 14.15 14.10
CA GLN A 63 2.83 13.44 14.92
C GLN A 63 4.27 13.91 14.65
N TRP A 64 4.61 14.22 13.41
CA TRP A 64 5.89 14.82 13.04
C TRP A 64 6.07 16.21 13.63
N ILE A 65 5.06 17.08 13.54
CA ILE A 65 5.08 18.42 14.15
C ILE A 65 5.30 18.32 15.65
N ILE A 66 4.59 17.42 16.32
CA ILE A 66 4.67 17.29 17.78
C ILE A 66 6.05 16.75 18.19
N LYS A 67 6.60 15.75 17.49
CA LYS A 67 7.96 15.23 17.75
C LYS A 67 9.01 16.30 17.54
N TRP A 68 8.93 17.02 16.43
CA TRP A 68 9.82 18.15 16.13
C TRP A 68 9.69 19.25 17.19
N GLY A 69 8.46 19.63 17.56
CA GLY A 69 8.18 20.66 18.56
C GLY A 69 8.70 20.27 19.94
N LEU A 70 8.51 19.02 20.38
CA LEU A 70 9.08 18.50 21.63
C LEU A 70 10.61 18.54 21.63
N GLN A 71 11.25 18.16 20.53
CA GLN A 71 12.70 18.18 20.41
C GLN A 71 13.24 19.61 20.50
N VAL A 72 12.70 20.53 19.69
CA VAL A 72 13.12 21.94 19.68
C VAL A 72 12.88 22.60 21.03
N MET A 73 11.69 22.40 21.63
CA MET A 73 11.36 22.99 22.93
C MET A 73 12.19 22.41 24.07
N THR A 74 12.55 21.13 24.03
CA THR A 74 13.42 20.52 25.05
C THR A 74 14.82 21.15 25.01
N TYR A 75 15.39 21.34 23.81
CA TYR A 75 16.67 22.04 23.68
C TYR A 75 16.58 23.50 24.14
N ALA A 76 15.51 24.22 23.77
CA ALA A 76 15.30 25.59 24.20
C ALA A 76 15.12 25.70 25.73
N ALA A 77 14.35 24.79 26.34
CA ALA A 77 14.11 24.77 27.78
C ALA A 77 15.41 24.51 28.56
N ILE A 78 16.23 23.55 28.12
CA ILE A 78 17.54 23.28 28.74
C ILE A 78 18.44 24.51 28.64
N ALA A 79 18.49 25.18 27.48
CA ALA A 79 19.31 26.38 27.29
C ALA A 79 18.89 27.52 28.23
N VAL A 80 17.58 27.78 28.36
CA VAL A 80 17.07 28.82 29.25
C VAL A 80 17.29 28.46 30.72
N ILE A 81 17.09 27.20 31.13
CA ILE A 81 17.35 26.74 32.50
C ILE A 81 18.82 26.92 32.86
N VAL A 82 19.75 26.55 31.98
CA VAL A 82 21.19 26.72 32.22
C VAL A 82 21.57 28.21 32.31
N ALA A 83 21.05 29.05 31.41
CA ALA A 83 21.30 30.48 31.44
C ALA A 83 20.79 31.12 32.74
N MET A 84 19.58 30.76 33.18
CA MET A 84 18.97 31.29 34.41
C MET A 84 19.63 30.70 35.67
N ALA A 85 20.13 29.47 35.64
CA ALA A 85 20.87 28.86 36.74
C ALA A 85 22.23 29.54 36.97
N ILE A 86 22.95 29.85 35.89
CA ILE A 86 24.19 30.64 35.96
C ILE A 86 23.90 32.03 36.48
N PHE A 87 22.84 32.67 35.96
CA PHE A 87 22.41 34.00 36.41
C PHE A 87 22.03 34.01 37.90
N TYR A 88 21.41 32.95 38.41
CA TYR A 88 21.09 32.77 39.83
C TYR A 88 22.34 32.72 40.71
N ILE A 89 23.37 31.96 40.32
CA ILE A 89 24.63 31.84 41.09
C ILE A 89 25.38 33.18 41.15
N VAL A 90 25.43 33.89 40.01
CA VAL A 90 26.13 35.20 39.92
C VAL A 90 25.37 36.32 40.63
N SER A 91 24.06 36.15 40.85
CA SER A 91 23.19 37.15 41.50
C SER A 91 23.18 37.07 43.04
N THR A 92 24.13 36.34 43.63
CA THR A 92 24.28 36.23 45.09
C THR A 92 24.50 37.62 45.71
N GLY A 93 23.49 38.12 46.44
CA GLY A 93 23.50 39.43 47.10
C GLY A 93 22.60 40.51 46.47
N ASN A 94 21.86 40.23 45.38
CA ASN A 94 20.87 41.14 44.80
C ASN A 94 19.50 40.46 44.66
N GLU A 95 18.55 40.79 45.53
CA GLU A 95 17.22 40.17 45.58
C GLU A 95 16.41 40.36 44.30
N GLY A 96 16.55 41.51 43.62
CA GLY A 96 15.83 41.78 42.37
C GLY A 96 16.25 40.83 41.24
N MET A 97 17.56 40.59 41.11
CA MET A 97 18.11 39.70 40.08
C MET A 97 17.81 38.23 40.38
N MET A 98 17.80 37.87 41.65
CA MET A 98 17.43 36.53 42.11
C MET A 98 15.94 36.23 41.86
N THR A 99 15.07 37.24 41.94
CA THR A 99 13.65 37.12 41.63
C THR A 99 13.40 36.90 40.14
N ILE A 100 14.11 37.65 39.29
CA ILE A 100 14.04 37.48 37.82
C ILE A 100 14.53 36.08 37.42
N ALA A 101 15.64 35.61 38.01
CA ALA A 101 16.18 34.27 37.75
C ALA A 101 15.15 33.16 38.09
N LYS A 102 14.50 33.26 39.25
CA LYS A 102 13.44 32.33 39.66
C LYS A 102 12.25 32.38 38.71
N GLY A 103 11.83 33.58 38.30
CA GLY A 103 10.76 33.78 37.32
C GLY A 103 11.04 33.10 35.99
N GLY A 104 12.26 33.23 35.47
CA GLY A 104 12.70 32.58 34.23
C GLY A 104 12.70 31.05 34.33
N ILE A 105 13.13 30.50 35.46
CA ILE A 105 13.08 29.04 35.71
C ILE A 105 11.64 28.55 35.78
N THR A 106 10.75 29.25 36.51
CA THR A 106 9.34 28.86 36.63
C THR A 106 8.60 28.98 35.30
N ALA A 107 8.84 30.02 34.51
CA ALA A 107 8.21 30.20 33.21
C ALA A 107 8.63 29.08 32.22
N SER A 108 9.90 28.69 32.24
CA SER A 108 10.42 27.60 31.41
C SER A 108 9.80 26.25 31.80
N LEU A 109 9.67 25.97 33.10
CA LEU A 109 9.03 24.76 33.62
C LEU A 109 7.54 24.70 33.26
N VAL A 110 6.81 25.81 33.37
CA VAL A 110 5.39 25.87 32.98
C VAL A 110 5.22 25.66 31.47
N GLY A 111 6.06 26.28 30.65
CA GLY A 111 6.05 26.06 29.20
C GLY A 111 6.32 24.60 28.81
N PHE A 112 7.29 23.96 29.47
CA PHE A 112 7.57 22.54 29.28
C PHE A 112 6.39 21.65 29.73
N ALA A 113 5.78 21.95 30.87
CA ALA A 113 4.62 21.24 31.39
C ALA A 113 3.40 21.34 30.45
N ILE A 114 3.14 22.50 29.86
CA ILE A 114 2.04 22.68 28.89
C ILE A 114 2.28 21.84 27.64
N MET A 115 3.51 21.81 27.12
CA MET A 115 3.85 21.01 25.94
C MET A 115 3.74 19.51 26.19
N LEU A 116 4.22 19.04 27.36
CA LEU A 116 3.99 17.67 27.80
C LEU A 116 2.50 17.36 27.99
N GLY A 117 1.72 18.31 28.52
CA GLY A 117 0.28 18.19 28.66
C GLY A 117 -0.44 18.07 27.32
N ALA A 118 -0.08 18.89 26.32
CA ALA A 118 -0.63 18.80 24.97
C ALA A 118 -0.30 17.46 24.32
N TRP A 119 0.94 16.99 24.43
CA TRP A 119 1.34 15.66 23.96
C TRP A 119 0.54 14.55 24.65
N LEU A 120 0.36 14.63 25.97
CA LEU A 120 -0.39 13.64 26.74
C LEU A 120 -1.87 13.63 26.36
N ILE A 121 -2.50 14.80 26.22
CA ILE A 121 -3.92 14.92 25.86
C ILE A 121 -4.16 14.31 24.48
N ILE A 122 -3.36 14.65 23.47
CA ILE A 122 -3.50 14.12 22.12
C ILE A 122 -3.35 12.59 22.13
N ASN A 123 -2.29 12.08 22.77
CA ASN A 123 -2.08 10.64 22.85
C ASN A 123 -3.18 9.94 23.65
N THR A 124 -3.74 10.58 24.68
CA THR A 124 -4.83 10.02 25.49
C THR A 124 -6.14 9.98 24.71
N VAL A 125 -6.47 11.03 23.96
CA VAL A 125 -7.65 11.05 23.08
C VAL A 125 -7.53 9.99 21.99
N LEU A 126 -6.36 9.87 21.35
CA LEU A 126 -6.09 8.83 20.36
C LEU A 126 -6.14 7.42 20.98
N ASN A 127 -5.66 7.25 22.22
CA ASN A 127 -5.71 5.99 22.95
C ASN A 127 -7.13 5.57 23.35
N ILE A 128 -8.01 6.53 23.63
CA ILE A 128 -9.44 6.26 23.94
C ILE A 128 -10.21 5.94 22.65
N MET A 129 -9.88 6.58 21.54
CA MET A 129 -10.55 6.39 20.25
C MET A 129 -10.16 5.07 19.56
N VAL A 130 -8.96 4.54 19.83
CA VAL A 130 -8.51 3.24 19.34
C VAL A 130 -8.96 2.17 20.34
N VAL A 131 -10.10 1.54 20.06
CA VAL A 131 -10.77 0.61 20.97
C VAL A 131 -10.11 -0.78 20.94
N ASN A 132 -9.51 -1.19 19.81
CA ASN A 132 -8.85 -2.50 19.67
C ASN A 132 -7.56 -2.41 18.83
N ASP A 133 -6.62 -3.33 19.07
CA ASP A 133 -5.35 -3.43 18.34
C ASP A 133 -5.51 -3.95 16.89
N THR A 134 -6.75 -4.24 16.48
CA THR A 134 -7.12 -4.76 15.16
C THR A 134 -7.85 -3.70 14.33
N ASP A 135 -7.52 -3.61 13.04
CA ASP A 135 -7.96 -2.55 12.13
C ASP A 135 -9.47 -2.51 11.86
N SER A 136 -10.19 -3.57 12.21
CA SER A 136 -11.59 -3.79 11.80
C SER A 136 -12.64 -3.24 12.76
N GLU A 137 -12.25 -2.76 13.94
CA GLU A 137 -13.19 -2.30 14.97
C GLU A 137 -12.95 -0.86 15.45
N ASN A 138 -11.94 -0.18 14.88
CA ASN A 138 -11.63 1.20 15.25
C ASN A 138 -12.51 2.18 14.45
N PRO A 139 -13.16 3.16 15.11
CA PRO A 139 -14.04 4.13 14.46
C PRO A 139 -13.31 5.10 13.51
N LEU A 140 -11.98 5.09 13.52
CA LEU A 140 -11.10 5.87 12.64
C LEU A 140 -10.28 4.92 11.76
N PHE A 141 -10.70 4.78 10.51
CA PHE A 141 -10.12 3.88 9.51
C PHE A 141 -8.59 4.04 9.37
N GLY A 142 -7.84 2.95 9.55
CA GLY A 142 -6.40 2.86 9.26
C GLY A 142 -5.45 3.26 10.40
N LEU A 143 -5.96 3.62 11.59
CA LEU A 143 -5.13 3.88 12.77
C LEU A 143 -4.83 2.58 13.54
N ARG A 144 -3.55 2.22 13.61
CA ARG A 144 -3.00 1.11 14.38
C ARG A 144 -2.29 1.61 15.63
N ARG A 145 -2.45 0.89 16.73
CA ARG A 145 -1.66 1.10 17.95
C ARG A 145 -0.40 0.23 17.88
N ASN A 146 0.77 0.86 17.85
CA ASN A 146 2.09 0.21 17.86
C ASN A 146 2.84 0.50 19.17
N GLY A 147 2.12 0.41 20.30
CA GLY A 147 2.58 0.74 21.66
C GLY A 147 1.60 1.64 22.44
N THR A 148 1.83 1.86 23.74
CA THR A 148 0.91 2.60 24.63
C THR A 148 0.58 4.03 24.16
N PHE A 149 1.52 4.69 23.47
CA PHE A 149 1.37 6.05 22.93
C PHE A 149 1.97 6.18 21.52
N SER A 150 1.98 5.08 20.76
CA SER A 150 2.53 5.03 19.41
C SER A 150 1.43 4.61 18.47
N PHE A 151 1.11 5.49 17.53
CA PHE A 151 0.08 5.27 16.53
C PHE A 151 0.74 5.21 15.16
N THR A 152 0.40 4.21 14.37
CA THR A 152 0.81 4.06 12.98
C THR A 152 -0.44 4.22 12.11
N CYS A 153 -0.43 5.12 11.14
CA CYS A 153 -1.49 5.19 10.13
C CYS A 153 -0.90 4.73 8.81
N ASP A 154 -1.59 3.82 8.12
CA ASP A 154 -1.21 3.46 6.76
C ASP A 154 -1.54 4.64 5.82
N THR A 155 -0.50 5.30 5.30
CA THR A 155 -0.61 6.41 4.33
C THR A 155 -0.98 5.92 2.94
N SER A 156 -0.77 4.63 2.65
CA SER A 156 -1.46 3.96 1.55
C SER A 156 -2.96 4.06 1.80
N SER A 157 -3.65 4.84 0.98
CA SER A 157 -5.09 5.07 1.09
C SER A 157 -5.85 3.73 1.16
N LEU A 158 -6.29 3.36 2.36
CA LEU A 158 -7.21 2.25 2.64
C LEU A 158 -8.67 2.62 2.34
N ALA A 159 -8.93 3.46 1.34
CA ALA A 159 -10.24 3.47 0.71
C ALA A 159 -10.38 2.18 -0.14
N GLY A 160 -10.38 1.02 0.52
CA GLY A 160 -10.69 -0.29 -0.06
C GLY A 160 -9.68 -1.44 0.12
N SER A 161 -8.70 -1.39 1.02
CA SER A 161 -7.68 -2.47 1.10
C SER A 161 -7.42 -3.01 2.52
N ALA A 162 -8.45 -3.50 3.21
CA ALA A 162 -8.22 -4.28 4.43
C ALA A 162 -7.33 -5.50 4.11
N GLN A 163 -6.08 -5.48 4.61
CA GLN A 163 -5.12 -6.56 4.52
C GLN A 163 -5.00 -7.22 5.90
N SER A 164 -5.41 -8.48 5.98
CA SER A 164 -5.21 -9.33 7.15
C SER A 164 -3.80 -9.89 7.17
N THR A 165 -3.09 -9.68 8.27
CA THR A 165 -1.87 -10.39 8.63
C THR A 165 -2.18 -11.73 9.28
N GLY A 166 -1.45 -12.77 8.88
CA GLY A 166 -0.89 -13.71 9.87
C GLY A 166 -1.14 -15.21 9.71
N ALA A 167 -0.02 -15.91 9.53
CA ALA A 167 0.36 -17.20 10.12
C ALA A 167 -0.32 -18.50 9.65
N ALA A 168 0.54 -19.38 9.13
CA ALA A 168 0.28 -20.79 8.84
C ALA A 168 -0.25 -21.57 10.07
N PRO A 169 -0.97 -22.67 9.83
CA PRO A 169 -0.39 -23.96 10.14
C PRO A 169 -0.51 -24.98 9.01
N SER A 170 0.38 -25.95 9.07
CA SER A 170 0.49 -27.13 8.22
C SER A 170 -0.74 -28.04 8.24
N THR A 171 -0.77 -28.92 7.23
CA THR A 171 -1.15 -30.36 7.26
C THR A 171 -2.41 -30.73 6.45
N GLY A 172 -2.25 -31.73 5.57
CA GLY A 172 -3.35 -32.59 5.10
C GLY A 172 -3.52 -32.63 3.59
N GLY A 173 -2.85 -33.58 2.93
CA GLY A 173 -2.86 -33.73 1.48
C GLY A 173 -4.17 -34.21 0.87
N ARG A 174 -4.27 -34.07 -0.45
CA ARG A 174 -4.86 -35.10 -1.30
C ARG A 174 -4.39 -34.95 -2.74
N SER A 175 -3.67 -35.98 -3.15
CA SER A 175 -3.33 -36.33 -4.53
C SER A 175 -4.58 -36.35 -5.41
N VAL A 176 -4.53 -35.66 -6.54
CA VAL A 176 -5.37 -35.96 -7.70
C VAL A 176 -4.45 -36.07 -8.92
N THR A 177 -4.22 -37.31 -9.28
CA THR A 177 -3.62 -37.79 -10.53
C THR A 177 -4.59 -37.53 -11.69
N SER A 178 -4.14 -36.89 -12.76
CA SER A 178 -4.64 -37.19 -14.10
C SER A 178 -3.55 -36.85 -15.12
N GLY A 179 -3.21 -37.83 -15.95
CA GLY A 179 -2.09 -37.78 -16.88
C GLY A 179 -2.51 -37.77 -18.35
N GLY A 180 -1.50 -37.54 -19.18
CA GLY A 180 -1.43 -37.83 -20.62
C GLY A 180 -1.81 -36.64 -21.51
N ALA A 181 -1.11 -36.28 -22.58
CA ALA A 181 0.16 -36.74 -23.15
C ALA A 181 0.62 -35.66 -24.18
N ALA A 182 1.92 -35.63 -24.46
CA ALA A 182 2.58 -34.69 -25.39
C ALA A 182 2.21 -34.93 -26.88
N PRO A 183 2.73 -34.09 -27.79
CA PRO A 183 3.97 -34.52 -28.45
C PRO A 183 5.10 -33.47 -28.52
N THR A 184 6.27 -34.07 -28.69
CA THR A 184 7.64 -33.62 -28.97
C THR A 184 7.86 -32.45 -29.94
N GLU A 185 8.87 -31.61 -29.66
CA GLU A 185 10.00 -31.38 -30.59
C GLU A 185 11.23 -30.70 -29.91
N SER A 186 12.39 -31.36 -30.11
CA SER A 186 13.74 -30.85 -30.41
C SER A 186 14.55 -29.98 -29.42
N ALA A 187 15.71 -30.54 -29.05
CA ALA A 187 16.72 -30.01 -28.13
C ALA A 187 17.91 -29.31 -28.83
N ALA A 188 18.49 -28.28 -28.20
CA ALA A 188 19.94 -27.97 -28.13
C ALA A 188 20.20 -26.86 -27.06
N PRO A 189 21.44 -26.59 -26.58
CA PRO A 189 21.73 -26.68 -25.14
C PRO A 189 22.20 -25.37 -24.46
N GLY A 190 22.10 -25.35 -23.12
CA GLY A 190 23.07 -24.66 -22.27
C GLY A 190 22.51 -23.63 -21.28
N GLY A 191 22.45 -24.01 -20.00
CA GLY A 191 22.32 -23.09 -18.87
C GLY A 191 21.34 -23.55 -17.80
N SER A 192 21.78 -24.40 -16.87
CA SER A 192 20.99 -24.80 -15.70
C SER A 192 20.65 -23.59 -14.81
N PRO A 193 19.37 -23.34 -14.45
CA PRO A 193 19.05 -22.54 -13.28
C PRO A 193 19.02 -23.42 -12.03
N ALA A 194 19.48 -22.83 -10.92
CA ALA A 194 19.44 -23.36 -9.58
C ALA A 194 17.99 -23.67 -9.11
N PRO A 195 17.80 -24.46 -8.03
CA PRO A 195 16.56 -25.16 -7.76
C PRO A 195 15.51 -24.27 -7.08
N GLY A 196 14.26 -24.34 -7.53
CA GLY A 196 13.10 -24.04 -6.69
C GLY A 196 12.12 -22.96 -7.16
N GLY A 197 11.62 -23.03 -8.39
CA GLY A 197 10.43 -22.27 -8.79
C GLY A 197 9.90 -22.74 -10.14
N ALA A 198 8.61 -23.06 -10.25
CA ALA A 198 8.00 -23.37 -11.54
C ALA A 198 8.13 -22.15 -12.47
N VAL A 199 8.50 -22.34 -13.74
CA VAL A 199 8.50 -21.29 -14.77
C VAL A 199 7.25 -21.46 -15.64
N CYS A 200 6.51 -20.39 -15.91
CA CYS A 200 5.29 -20.47 -16.76
C CYS A 200 5.55 -20.50 -18.26
N THR A 201 6.72 -20.02 -18.65
CA THR A 201 7.16 -19.94 -20.03
C THR A 201 8.66 -19.95 -19.97
N ASP A 202 9.33 -20.47 -21.00
CA ASP A 202 10.77 -20.33 -21.12
C ASP A 202 11.17 -18.84 -21.01
N PRO A 203 11.94 -18.43 -19.99
CA PRO A 203 12.25 -17.02 -19.77
C PRO A 203 13.04 -16.40 -20.94
N GLY A 204 13.91 -17.17 -21.60
CA GLY A 204 14.70 -16.71 -22.73
C GLY A 204 13.83 -16.37 -23.95
N ALA A 205 12.96 -17.30 -24.34
CA ALA A 205 12.00 -17.12 -25.43
C ALA A 205 11.02 -15.98 -25.14
N PHE A 206 10.54 -15.87 -23.90
CA PHE A 206 9.65 -14.79 -23.51
C PHE A 206 10.34 -13.42 -23.56
N LYS A 207 11.57 -13.31 -23.04
CA LYS A 207 12.36 -12.08 -23.15
C LYS A 207 12.62 -11.69 -24.60
N ALA A 208 12.98 -12.66 -25.44
CA ALA A 208 13.23 -12.42 -26.86
C ALA A 208 11.97 -11.89 -27.58
N SER A 209 10.82 -12.50 -27.31
CA SER A 209 9.52 -12.05 -27.84
C SER A 209 9.23 -10.60 -27.48
N LEU A 210 9.33 -10.24 -26.20
CA LEU A 210 9.08 -8.86 -25.74
C LEU A 210 10.07 -7.86 -26.35
N THR A 211 11.35 -8.25 -26.48
CA THR A 211 12.40 -7.39 -27.08
C THR A 211 12.17 -7.17 -28.57
N SER A 212 11.55 -8.13 -29.26
CA SER A 212 11.17 -8.03 -30.67
C SER A 212 9.86 -7.26 -30.92
N GLY A 213 9.25 -6.69 -29.86
CA GLY A 213 8.01 -5.92 -29.95
C GLY A 213 6.74 -6.73 -29.66
N GLY A 214 6.87 -7.97 -29.20
CA GLY A 214 5.75 -8.76 -28.69
C GLY A 214 5.17 -8.22 -27.39
N LYS A 215 3.93 -8.59 -27.09
CA LYS A 215 3.20 -8.26 -25.86
C LYS A 215 3.18 -9.43 -24.90
N VAL A 216 2.89 -9.13 -23.63
CA VAL A 216 2.91 -10.13 -22.53
C VAL A 216 1.93 -11.28 -22.75
N CYS A 217 0.80 -11.02 -23.40
CA CYS A 217 -0.25 -12.01 -23.66
C CYS A 217 -0.25 -12.58 -25.10
N ASP A 218 0.75 -12.26 -25.91
CA ASP A 218 0.81 -12.76 -27.29
C ASP A 218 0.92 -14.29 -27.30
N GLY A 219 0.14 -14.92 -28.18
CA GLY A 219 0.16 -16.38 -28.37
C GLY A 219 -0.55 -17.19 -27.27
N ILE A 220 -1.15 -16.56 -26.27
CA ILE A 220 -1.94 -17.27 -25.25
C ILE A 220 -3.36 -17.52 -25.80
N PRO A 221 -3.78 -18.78 -26.00
CA PRO A 221 -5.11 -19.08 -26.48
C PRO A 221 -6.16 -18.89 -25.39
N CYS A 222 -7.42 -18.76 -25.78
CA CYS A 222 -8.54 -18.87 -24.84
C CYS A 222 -8.58 -20.29 -24.27
N GLY A 223 -8.23 -20.43 -22.98
CA GLY A 223 -8.14 -21.73 -22.29
C GLY A 223 -9.48 -22.30 -21.81
N LYS A 224 -10.59 -21.56 -21.95
CA LYS A 224 -11.93 -22.01 -21.55
C LYS A 224 -12.86 -22.09 -22.75
N SER A 225 -13.78 -23.05 -22.71
CA SER A 225 -14.91 -23.09 -23.64
C SER A 225 -15.87 -21.94 -23.36
N LYS A 226 -16.45 -21.36 -24.42
CA LYS A 226 -17.52 -20.37 -24.31
C LYS A 226 -18.62 -20.82 -23.34
N CYS A 227 -18.79 -20.10 -22.24
CA CYS A 227 -19.91 -20.26 -21.33
C CYS A 227 -21.25 -19.87 -21.99
N SER A 228 -22.29 -20.61 -21.65
CA SER A 228 -23.68 -20.30 -22.02
C SER A 228 -24.36 -19.53 -20.90
N PHE A 229 -24.99 -18.41 -21.23
CA PHE A 229 -25.74 -17.59 -20.29
C PHE A 229 -27.23 -17.71 -20.55
N ASN A 230 -28.03 -17.78 -19.48
CA ASN A 230 -29.49 -17.70 -19.61
C ASN A 230 -29.92 -16.26 -19.91
N SER A 231 -31.18 -16.07 -20.34
CA SER A 231 -31.70 -14.75 -20.73
C SER A 231 -31.65 -13.70 -19.61
N GLN A 232 -31.82 -14.11 -18.35
CA GLN A 232 -31.73 -13.21 -17.20
C GLN A 232 -30.29 -12.70 -17.01
N VAL A 233 -29.30 -13.58 -17.08
CA VAL A 233 -27.88 -13.20 -16.98
C VAL A 233 -27.46 -12.35 -18.18
N GLU A 234 -27.90 -12.71 -19.39
CA GLU A 234 -27.66 -11.91 -20.60
C GLU A 234 -28.20 -10.48 -20.47
N SER A 235 -29.44 -10.33 -20.01
CA SER A 235 -30.04 -9.00 -19.81
C SER A 235 -29.30 -8.22 -18.73
N ALA A 236 -28.94 -8.88 -17.63
CA ALA A 236 -28.17 -8.26 -16.55
C ALA A 236 -26.78 -7.79 -17.01
N ILE A 237 -26.09 -8.53 -17.89
CA ILE A 237 -24.81 -8.13 -18.47
C ILE A 237 -24.98 -6.87 -19.33
N LEU A 238 -26.00 -6.83 -20.19
CA LEU A 238 -26.24 -5.69 -21.07
C LEU A 238 -26.53 -4.41 -20.25
N GLU A 239 -27.34 -4.52 -19.21
CA GLU A 239 -27.73 -3.39 -18.38
C GLU A 239 -26.62 -2.89 -17.44
N ASN A 240 -25.74 -3.79 -16.97
CA ASN A 240 -24.77 -3.48 -15.90
C ASN A 240 -23.31 -3.49 -16.36
N SER A 241 -23.03 -3.66 -17.66
CA SER A 241 -21.66 -3.63 -18.23
C SER A 241 -20.96 -2.27 -18.11
N GLY A 242 -21.73 -1.19 -17.92
CA GLY A 242 -21.18 0.15 -17.74
C GLY A 242 -20.41 0.63 -18.98
N ALA A 243 -19.14 0.99 -18.80
CA ALA A 243 -18.27 1.43 -19.89
C ALA A 243 -17.55 0.28 -20.63
N PHE A 244 -17.70 -0.96 -20.17
CA PHE A 244 -17.00 -2.11 -20.73
C PHE A 244 -17.82 -2.81 -21.82
N ASP A 245 -17.13 -3.40 -22.79
CA ASP A 245 -17.76 -4.26 -23.80
C ASP A 245 -18.43 -5.46 -23.11
N SER A 246 -19.68 -5.76 -23.48
CA SER A 246 -20.43 -6.87 -22.88
C SER A 246 -19.73 -8.23 -23.10
N ARG A 247 -18.97 -8.39 -24.18
CA ARG A 247 -18.15 -9.58 -24.46
C ARG A 247 -17.00 -9.73 -23.48
N PHE A 248 -16.40 -8.62 -23.05
CA PHE A 248 -15.39 -8.62 -22.01
C PHE A 248 -15.99 -9.11 -20.67
N ILE A 249 -17.15 -8.58 -20.29
CA ILE A 249 -17.86 -9.00 -19.08
C ILE A 249 -18.24 -10.49 -19.14
N LYS A 250 -18.71 -10.97 -20.29
CA LYS A 250 -18.99 -12.40 -20.52
C LYS A 250 -17.76 -13.27 -20.35
N ALA A 251 -16.63 -12.90 -20.95
CA ALA A 251 -15.37 -13.63 -20.82
C ALA A 251 -14.90 -13.67 -19.36
N LEU A 252 -15.01 -12.55 -18.63
CA LEU A 252 -14.66 -12.45 -17.22
C LEU A 252 -15.57 -13.34 -16.35
N ILE A 253 -16.90 -13.26 -16.49
CA ILE A 253 -17.84 -14.12 -15.76
C ILE A 253 -17.56 -15.60 -16.03
N CYS A 254 -17.25 -15.95 -17.28
CA CYS A 254 -16.93 -17.32 -17.65
C CYS A 254 -15.63 -17.80 -16.97
N GLN A 255 -14.64 -16.93 -16.90
CA GLN A 255 -13.40 -17.21 -16.18
C GLN A 255 -13.65 -17.39 -14.69
N GLU A 256 -14.49 -16.57 -14.08
CA GLU A 256 -14.73 -16.53 -12.63
C GLU A 256 -15.65 -17.65 -12.12
N SER A 257 -16.80 -17.83 -12.74
CA SER A 257 -17.86 -18.71 -12.21
C SER A 257 -18.35 -19.76 -13.20
N ASN A 258 -17.80 -19.77 -14.43
CA ASN A 258 -18.35 -20.54 -15.54
C ASN A 258 -19.84 -20.20 -15.81
N GLY A 259 -20.23 -18.95 -15.55
CA GLY A 259 -21.62 -18.49 -15.69
C GLY A 259 -22.57 -18.92 -14.57
N ASN A 260 -22.06 -19.47 -13.47
CA ASN A 260 -22.88 -19.88 -12.34
C ASN A 260 -23.13 -18.73 -11.35
N ALA A 261 -24.37 -18.22 -11.33
CA ALA A 261 -24.76 -17.11 -10.44
C ALA A 261 -24.73 -17.44 -8.95
N THR A 262 -24.66 -18.71 -8.56
CA THR A 262 -24.55 -19.14 -7.16
C THR A 262 -23.16 -19.67 -6.80
N ALA A 263 -22.18 -19.53 -7.69
CA ALA A 263 -20.81 -19.94 -7.42
C ALA A 263 -20.25 -19.21 -6.20
N THR A 264 -19.51 -19.95 -5.37
CA THR A 264 -18.81 -19.40 -4.23
C THR A 264 -17.38 -19.92 -4.21
N ASN A 265 -16.46 -19.04 -3.86
CA ASN A 265 -15.09 -19.40 -3.55
C ASN A 265 -14.79 -18.97 -2.10
N PRO A 266 -14.74 -19.93 -1.15
CA PRO A 266 -14.44 -19.64 0.24
C PRO A 266 -12.94 -19.38 0.41
N VAL A 267 -12.52 -18.13 0.20
CA VAL A 267 -11.16 -17.67 0.53
C VAL A 267 -11.20 -17.07 1.94
N GLY A 268 -10.73 -17.85 2.93
CA GLY A 268 -10.70 -17.41 4.33
C GLY A 268 -12.09 -17.08 4.90
N SER A 269 -12.19 -16.02 5.70
CA SER A 269 -13.44 -15.55 6.33
C SER A 269 -14.35 -14.75 5.39
N SER A 270 -13.90 -14.46 4.16
CA SER A 270 -14.54 -13.48 3.26
C SER A 270 -14.75 -14.11 1.88
N PRO A 271 -15.87 -14.81 1.66
CA PRO A 271 -16.09 -15.53 0.42
C PRO A 271 -16.23 -14.58 -0.78
N SER A 272 -15.77 -15.04 -1.93
CA SER A 272 -16.13 -14.48 -3.23
C SER A 272 -17.38 -15.16 -3.77
N CYS A 273 -18.30 -14.37 -4.34
CA CYS A 273 -19.66 -14.83 -4.61
C CYS A 273 -20.13 -14.46 -6.02
N GLY A 274 -20.96 -15.32 -6.61
CA GLY A 274 -21.75 -15.06 -7.80
C GLY A 274 -20.96 -15.09 -9.11
N LEU A 275 -21.54 -14.47 -10.14
CA LEU A 275 -21.05 -14.53 -11.52
C LEU A 275 -19.61 -14.03 -11.70
N MET A 276 -19.29 -12.90 -11.08
CA MET A 276 -17.97 -12.26 -11.15
C MET A 276 -17.10 -12.54 -9.93
N GLN A 277 -17.51 -13.46 -9.04
CA GLN A 277 -16.77 -13.81 -7.82
C GLN A 277 -16.38 -12.57 -6.98
N VAL A 278 -17.36 -11.69 -6.75
CA VAL A 278 -17.17 -10.46 -5.96
C VAL A 278 -16.96 -10.85 -4.49
N ASN A 279 -15.86 -10.38 -3.89
CA ASN A 279 -15.60 -10.60 -2.47
C ASN A 279 -16.60 -9.82 -1.61
N VAL A 280 -17.11 -10.43 -0.54
CA VAL A 280 -18.07 -9.76 0.37
C VAL A 280 -17.53 -8.46 0.98
N ASN A 281 -16.21 -8.36 1.22
CA ASN A 281 -15.58 -7.17 1.79
C ASN A 281 -15.46 -6.02 0.79
N GLU A 282 -15.57 -6.31 -0.50
CA GLU A 282 -15.58 -5.27 -1.55
C GLU A 282 -16.90 -4.50 -1.58
N VAL A 283 -17.94 -5.03 -0.93
CA VAL A 283 -19.27 -4.44 -0.85
C VAL A 283 -19.51 -3.94 0.57
N SER A 284 -19.45 -2.61 0.74
CA SER A 284 -19.58 -1.97 2.04
C SER A 284 -20.84 -2.43 2.78
N GLY A 285 -20.66 -2.94 4.01
CA GLY A 285 -21.73 -3.41 4.88
C GLY A 285 -22.19 -4.86 4.63
N ASN A 286 -21.65 -5.55 3.62
CA ASN A 286 -21.89 -6.98 3.45
C ASN A 286 -20.93 -7.83 4.29
N THR A 287 -21.46 -8.89 4.90
CA THR A 287 -20.67 -9.88 5.66
C THR A 287 -20.83 -11.30 5.12
N SER A 288 -21.67 -11.50 4.10
CA SER A 288 -21.89 -12.79 3.45
C SER A 288 -22.37 -12.60 2.01
N CYS A 289 -22.40 -13.68 1.21
CA CYS A 289 -22.93 -13.63 -0.15
C CYS A 289 -24.39 -13.20 -0.22
N ARG A 290 -25.19 -13.50 0.83
CA ARG A 290 -26.56 -13.00 1.02
C ARG A 290 -26.57 -11.94 2.13
N GLY A 291 -25.61 -11.02 2.06
CA GLY A 291 -25.38 -10.04 3.11
C GLY A 291 -26.56 -9.08 3.29
N PRO A 292 -26.55 -8.33 4.41
CA PRO A 292 -27.68 -7.50 4.81
C PRO A 292 -27.93 -6.31 3.87
N VAL A 293 -26.96 -5.94 3.03
CA VAL A 293 -27.07 -4.80 2.12
C VAL A 293 -27.38 -5.27 0.69
N LYS A 294 -26.66 -6.28 0.20
CA LYS A 294 -26.78 -6.76 -1.18
C LYS A 294 -26.73 -8.29 -1.26
N ASN A 295 -27.58 -8.86 -2.09
CA ASN A 295 -27.52 -10.28 -2.44
C ASN A 295 -26.59 -10.48 -3.64
N LEU A 296 -25.38 -11.00 -3.41
CA LEU A 296 -24.38 -11.24 -4.46
C LEU A 296 -24.67 -12.47 -5.32
N PHE A 297 -25.73 -13.23 -5.04
CA PHE A 297 -26.22 -14.26 -5.95
C PHE A 297 -27.25 -13.74 -6.97
N ASP A 298 -27.73 -12.52 -6.79
CA ASP A 298 -28.54 -11.86 -7.82
C ASP A 298 -27.63 -11.44 -8.99
N PRO A 299 -27.91 -11.89 -10.24
CA PRO A 299 -27.07 -11.60 -11.40
C PRO A 299 -26.79 -10.11 -11.62
N ALA A 300 -27.82 -9.26 -11.58
CA ALA A 300 -27.69 -7.83 -11.84
C ALA A 300 -26.82 -7.16 -10.77
N THR A 301 -27.13 -7.43 -9.51
CA THR A 301 -26.37 -6.91 -8.36
C THR A 301 -24.91 -7.35 -8.40
N ASN A 302 -24.65 -8.63 -8.71
CA ASN A 302 -23.29 -9.17 -8.76
C ASN A 302 -22.46 -8.56 -9.90
N ILE A 303 -23.07 -8.43 -11.09
CA ILE A 303 -22.39 -7.82 -12.24
C ILE A 303 -22.11 -6.34 -11.97
N GLN A 304 -23.07 -5.61 -11.42
CA GLN A 304 -22.90 -4.19 -11.07
C GLN A 304 -21.74 -3.99 -10.09
N GLU A 305 -21.67 -4.78 -9.03
CA GLU A 305 -20.58 -4.70 -8.06
C GLU A 305 -19.24 -5.18 -8.63
N GLY A 306 -19.23 -6.24 -9.44
CA GLY A 306 -18.03 -6.73 -10.10
C GLY A 306 -17.44 -5.70 -11.07
N VAL A 307 -18.30 -5.07 -11.89
CA VAL A 307 -17.90 -3.97 -12.78
C VAL A 307 -17.38 -2.77 -11.99
N ARG A 308 -18.03 -2.41 -10.87
CA ARG A 308 -17.54 -1.33 -10.00
C ARG A 308 -16.16 -1.63 -9.41
N VAL A 309 -15.94 -2.85 -8.93
CA VAL A 309 -14.64 -3.31 -8.40
C VAL A 309 -13.58 -3.29 -9.49
N PHE A 310 -13.91 -3.79 -10.68
CA PHE A 310 -13.00 -3.79 -11.83
C PHE A 310 -12.65 -2.37 -12.29
N GLN A 311 -13.63 -1.47 -12.39
CA GLN A 311 -13.43 -0.06 -12.73
C GLN A 311 -12.48 0.63 -11.74
N ARG A 312 -12.59 0.33 -10.44
CA ARG A 312 -11.67 0.86 -9.44
C ARG A 312 -10.23 0.38 -9.69
N LYS A 313 -10.05 -0.89 -10.05
CA LYS A 313 -8.72 -1.46 -10.37
C LYS A 313 -8.13 -0.86 -11.66
N ILE A 314 -8.96 -0.60 -12.67
CA ILE A 314 -8.56 0.15 -13.89
C ILE A 314 -8.00 1.53 -13.51
N GLY A 315 -8.64 2.24 -12.59
CA GLY A 315 -8.20 3.56 -12.11
C GLY A 315 -6.89 3.55 -11.30
N GLN A 316 -6.43 2.38 -10.87
CA GLN A 316 -5.21 2.20 -10.06
C GLN A 316 -3.99 1.76 -10.87
N VAL A 317 -4.16 1.46 -12.17
CA VAL A 317 -3.08 0.95 -13.02
C VAL A 317 -2.61 2.00 -14.03
N ASN A 318 -1.30 2.04 -14.27
CA ASN A 318 -0.68 2.93 -15.23
C ASN A 318 0.17 2.11 -16.23
N PRO A 319 -0.36 1.77 -17.42
CA PRO A 319 0.38 1.00 -18.41
C PRO A 319 1.52 1.80 -19.05
N ALA A 320 1.50 3.14 -19.00
CA ALA A 320 2.52 3.98 -19.64
C ALA A 320 3.93 3.70 -19.08
N SER A 321 4.02 3.30 -17.82
CA SER A 321 5.29 2.91 -17.17
C SER A 321 5.93 1.66 -17.79
N PHE A 322 5.15 0.83 -18.49
CA PHE A 322 5.58 -0.45 -19.08
C PHE A 322 5.54 -0.44 -20.62
N GLY A 323 5.42 0.75 -21.23
CA GLY A 323 5.33 0.91 -22.68
C GLY A 323 4.13 0.18 -23.28
N ASN A 324 4.31 -0.38 -24.49
CA ASN A 324 3.24 -1.06 -25.24
C ASN A 324 3.12 -2.56 -24.95
N LEU A 325 3.79 -3.05 -23.90
CA LEU A 325 3.92 -4.48 -23.60
C LEU A 325 2.62 -5.11 -23.04
N MET A 326 1.76 -4.30 -22.43
CA MET A 326 0.50 -4.74 -21.83
C MET A 326 -0.55 -3.62 -21.90
N THR A 327 -1.82 -4.02 -21.82
CA THR A 327 -2.96 -3.09 -21.81
C THR A 327 -3.40 -2.76 -20.38
N GLN A 328 -4.14 -1.67 -20.22
CA GLN A 328 -4.70 -1.27 -18.93
C GLN A 328 -5.63 -2.36 -18.36
N GLU A 329 -6.39 -2.99 -19.25
CA GLU A 329 -7.32 -4.08 -18.93
C GLU A 329 -6.59 -5.31 -18.40
N GLN A 330 -5.48 -5.71 -19.02
CA GLN A 330 -4.67 -6.84 -18.55
C GLN A 330 -4.10 -6.59 -17.15
N MET A 331 -3.63 -5.37 -16.87
CA MET A 331 -3.14 -5.00 -15.55
C MET A 331 -4.25 -5.00 -14.49
N ALA A 332 -5.44 -4.51 -14.86
CA ALA A 332 -6.60 -4.53 -13.97
C ALA A 332 -7.11 -5.95 -13.72
N LEU A 333 -7.08 -6.84 -14.73
CA LEU A 333 -7.41 -8.26 -14.59
C LEU A 333 -6.41 -8.98 -13.68
N ALA A 334 -5.13 -8.69 -13.83
CA ALA A 334 -4.11 -9.21 -12.92
C ALA A 334 -4.41 -8.80 -11.48
N ALA A 335 -4.72 -7.52 -11.24
CA ALA A 335 -5.15 -7.03 -9.93
C ALA A 335 -6.53 -7.55 -9.49
N TYR A 336 -7.38 -8.00 -10.41
CA TYR A 336 -8.69 -8.57 -10.08
C TYR A 336 -8.53 -9.96 -9.49
N ASN A 337 -7.63 -10.77 -10.07
CA ASN A 337 -7.34 -12.13 -9.62
C ASN A 337 -6.33 -12.21 -8.45
N CYS A 338 -5.43 -11.23 -8.33
CA CYS A 338 -4.35 -11.20 -7.35
C CYS A 338 -4.42 -9.99 -6.41
N CYS A 339 -3.90 -10.03 -5.18
CA CYS A 339 -3.51 -11.20 -4.38
C CYS A 339 -3.99 -10.95 -2.95
N ASP A 340 -4.54 -11.99 -2.32
CA ASP A 340 -5.03 -11.93 -0.93
C ASP A 340 -3.95 -11.47 0.08
N ASN A 341 -2.68 -11.56 -0.30
CA ASN A 341 -1.53 -11.13 0.51
C ASN A 341 -1.22 -9.62 0.41
N GLY A 342 -2.05 -8.82 -0.27
CA GLY A 342 -1.82 -7.38 -0.49
C GLY A 342 -0.64 -7.05 -1.41
N ASP A 343 -0.07 -8.05 -2.07
CA ASP A 343 0.93 -7.83 -3.10
C ASP A 343 0.32 -7.07 -4.29
N ASN A 344 1.02 -6.04 -4.75
CA ASN A 344 0.65 -5.34 -5.98
C ASN A 344 1.22 -6.10 -7.20
N PRO A 345 0.40 -6.82 -7.99
CA PRO A 345 0.89 -7.56 -9.16
C PRO A 345 1.47 -6.62 -10.22
N ASN A 346 1.02 -5.36 -10.24
CA ASN A 346 1.40 -4.35 -11.23
C ASN A 346 2.65 -3.55 -10.82
N ALA A 347 3.26 -3.85 -9.67
CA ALA A 347 4.58 -3.34 -9.36
C ALA A 347 5.63 -3.87 -10.36
N GLN A 348 6.73 -3.15 -10.54
CA GLN A 348 7.84 -3.61 -11.36
C GLN A 348 8.41 -4.92 -10.81
N SER A 349 8.74 -5.85 -11.72
CA SER A 349 9.37 -7.12 -11.32
C SER A 349 10.82 -6.90 -10.92
N VAL A 350 11.19 -7.39 -9.73
CA VAL A 350 12.59 -7.46 -9.28
C VAL A 350 13.35 -8.56 -10.01
N SER A 351 12.67 -9.64 -10.40
CA SER A 351 13.27 -10.81 -11.06
C SER A 351 13.49 -10.61 -12.56
N CYS A 352 12.70 -9.75 -13.19
CA CYS A 352 12.88 -9.33 -14.59
C CYS A 352 13.39 -7.88 -14.62
N SER A 353 14.60 -7.68 -14.11
CA SER A 353 15.20 -6.36 -13.99
C SER A 353 15.62 -5.80 -15.36
N PRO A 354 15.32 -4.52 -15.66
CA PRO A 354 15.81 -3.87 -16.87
C PRO A 354 17.30 -3.52 -16.82
N ASN A 355 17.90 -3.59 -15.63
CA ASN A 355 19.31 -3.25 -15.44
C ASN A 355 20.22 -4.43 -15.82
N PRO A 356 21.48 -4.15 -16.20
CA PRO A 356 22.48 -5.20 -16.39
C PRO A 356 22.67 -6.04 -15.11
N PRO A 357 22.97 -7.34 -15.24
CA PRO A 357 23.26 -8.08 -16.49
C PRO A 357 22.00 -8.56 -17.24
N ASP A 358 20.83 -8.54 -16.61
CA ASP A 358 19.64 -9.26 -17.11
C ASP A 358 18.89 -8.54 -18.22
N SER A 359 18.97 -7.20 -18.31
CA SER A 359 18.52 -6.40 -19.47
C SER A 359 17.13 -6.74 -20.00
N TRP A 360 16.14 -6.94 -19.12
CA TRP A 360 14.75 -7.17 -19.51
C TRP A 360 14.04 -5.89 -19.96
N PRO A 361 13.02 -5.98 -20.83
CA PRO A 361 12.04 -4.90 -20.95
C PRO A 361 11.36 -4.62 -19.61
N ASN A 362 10.94 -3.38 -19.36
CA ASN A 362 10.27 -3.05 -18.10
C ASN A 362 8.91 -3.77 -18.03
N VAL A 363 8.78 -4.74 -17.11
CA VAL A 363 7.59 -5.58 -16.95
C VAL A 363 7.11 -5.63 -15.50
N THR A 364 5.82 -5.88 -15.32
CA THR A 364 5.18 -6.08 -14.02
C THR A 364 5.58 -7.42 -13.39
N LYS A 365 5.39 -7.54 -12.07
CA LYS A 365 5.59 -8.81 -11.33
C LYS A 365 4.79 -9.96 -11.95
N TRP A 366 3.51 -9.72 -12.27
CA TRP A 366 2.66 -10.76 -12.85
C TRP A 366 3.11 -11.21 -14.24
N ALA A 367 3.74 -10.33 -15.04
CA ALA A 367 4.19 -10.66 -16.39
C ALA A 367 5.51 -11.46 -16.41
N CYS A 368 6.31 -11.36 -15.35
CA CYS A 368 7.64 -11.97 -15.27
C CYS A 368 7.56 -13.50 -15.06
N PRO A 369 8.19 -14.33 -15.92
CA PRO A 369 8.17 -15.79 -15.77
C PRO A 369 9.17 -16.31 -14.72
N ILE A 370 10.05 -15.45 -14.20
CA ILE A 370 11.10 -15.81 -13.25
C ILE A 370 10.58 -15.67 -11.82
N ALA A 371 10.78 -16.72 -11.01
CA ALA A 371 10.40 -16.76 -9.60
C ALA A 371 8.94 -16.29 -9.35
N PRO A 372 7.93 -16.93 -9.96
CA PRO A 372 6.53 -16.48 -9.88
C PRO A 372 5.89 -16.64 -8.50
N GLY A 373 6.63 -17.12 -7.51
CA GLY A 373 6.11 -17.50 -6.20
C GLY A 373 5.51 -18.92 -6.21
N SER A 374 5.06 -19.35 -5.03
CA SER A 374 4.39 -20.63 -4.81
C SER A 374 2.91 -20.40 -4.44
N GLY A 375 2.06 -21.40 -4.67
CA GLY A 375 0.63 -21.34 -4.37
C GLY A 375 -0.28 -21.11 -5.57
N ALA A 376 -1.59 -21.08 -5.33
CA ALA A 376 -2.63 -20.96 -6.36
C ALA A 376 -2.62 -19.59 -7.06
N SER A 377 -2.25 -18.52 -6.34
CA SER A 377 -2.18 -17.14 -6.85
C SER A 377 -0.75 -16.73 -7.21
N ASN A 378 0.09 -17.69 -7.64
CA ASN A 378 1.42 -17.37 -8.15
C ASN A 378 1.29 -16.48 -9.42
N MET A 379 2.30 -15.66 -9.71
CA MET A 379 2.28 -14.68 -10.82
C MET A 379 2.01 -15.34 -12.19
N CYS A 380 2.39 -16.61 -12.27
CA CYS A 380 2.09 -17.55 -13.33
C CYS A 380 0.59 -17.73 -13.60
N THR A 381 -0.18 -18.08 -12.57
CA THR A 381 -1.64 -18.20 -12.62
C THR A 381 -2.27 -16.85 -12.94
N VAL A 382 -1.76 -15.77 -12.35
CA VAL A 382 -2.27 -14.41 -12.57
C VAL A 382 -2.09 -13.97 -14.02
N LYS A 383 -0.92 -14.25 -14.61
CA LYS A 383 -0.66 -14.03 -16.04
C LYS A 383 -1.62 -14.84 -16.91
N SER A 384 -1.74 -16.14 -16.64
CA SER A 384 -2.64 -17.03 -17.38
C SER A 384 -4.08 -16.52 -17.32
N TYR A 385 -4.55 -16.13 -16.14
CA TYR A 385 -5.87 -15.55 -15.91
C TYR A 385 -6.09 -14.26 -16.72
N ALA A 386 -5.18 -13.29 -16.63
CA ALA A 386 -5.35 -12.00 -17.31
C ALA A 386 -5.33 -12.16 -18.83
N CYS A 387 -4.40 -12.98 -19.33
CA CYS A 387 -4.26 -13.21 -20.76
C CYS A 387 -5.39 -14.07 -21.33
N SER A 388 -5.84 -15.11 -20.61
CA SER A 388 -6.92 -15.99 -21.08
C SER A 388 -8.21 -15.22 -21.29
N ILE A 389 -8.59 -14.32 -20.37
CA ILE A 389 -9.80 -13.50 -20.51
C ILE A 389 -9.72 -12.67 -21.78
N THR A 390 -8.60 -11.97 -22.01
CA THR A 390 -8.44 -11.15 -23.23
C THR A 390 -8.49 -11.97 -24.51
N ALA A 391 -7.95 -13.18 -24.51
CA ALA A 391 -8.02 -14.11 -25.64
C ALA A 391 -9.44 -14.68 -25.85
N CYS A 392 -10.26 -14.76 -24.80
CA CYS A 392 -11.62 -15.28 -24.87
C CYS A 392 -12.67 -14.25 -25.31
N ILE A 393 -12.36 -12.95 -25.33
CA ILE A 393 -13.33 -11.88 -25.68
C ILE A 393 -13.96 -12.14 -27.05
N SER A 394 -13.18 -12.56 -28.04
CA SER A 394 -13.67 -12.77 -29.42
C SER A 394 -14.59 -13.97 -29.59
N GLN A 395 -14.76 -14.82 -28.56
CA GLN A 395 -15.71 -15.93 -28.60
C GLN A 395 -17.14 -15.51 -28.28
N TYR A 396 -17.31 -14.32 -27.70
CA TYR A 396 -18.59 -13.71 -27.35
C TYR A 396 -18.96 -12.63 -28.35
#